data_AF-A0AAW7AEE8-F1
#
_entry.id   AF-A0AAW7AEE8-F1
#
_cell.length_a   1.000
_cell.length_b   1.000
_cell.length_c   1.000
_cell.angle_alpha   90.00
_cell.angle_beta   90.00
_cell.angle_gamma   90.00
#
_symmetry.space_group_name_H-M   'P 1'
#
loop_
_entity.id
_entity.type
_entity.pdbx_description
1 polymer ?
#
loop_
_entity_poly.entity_id
_entity_poly.type
_entity_poly.pdbx_seq_one_letter_code
_entity_poly.pdbx_strand_id
1 'polypeptide(L)'
;IAEDIWKLPEGTIPPKPGFHAVLQDRMLNDGVLNCYWVQCNNNMQAGPNINTERLPGYRNPENFIVVSDPYPTATAQAADLILPTAMWIEKEGAYGNAERRTQAWYQQVGTVGQAKSD
;
A
#
# COMPACT_ATOMS: atom_id res chain seq x y z
N ILE A 1 9.77 -0.27 24.95
CA ILE A 1 8.31 0.03 24.92
C ILE A 1 7.60 -0.69 23.79
N ALA A 2 7.80 -0.35 22.50
CA ALA A 2 7.05 -0.99 21.41
C ALA A 2 7.35 -2.50 21.29
N GLU A 3 8.64 -2.89 21.33
CA GLU A 3 9.05 -4.29 21.29
C GLU A 3 8.48 -5.10 22.46
N ASP A 4 8.44 -4.51 23.67
CA ASP A 4 7.85 -5.16 24.85
C ASP A 4 6.34 -5.38 24.68
N ILE A 5 5.61 -4.36 24.22
CA ILE A 5 4.15 -4.43 24.00
C ILE A 5 3.82 -5.50 22.95
N TRP A 6 4.61 -5.55 21.86
CA TRP A 6 4.44 -6.52 20.78
C TRP A 6 5.10 -7.88 21.06
N LYS A 7 5.78 -8.05 22.20
CA LYS A 7 6.50 -9.25 22.62
C LYS A 7 7.56 -9.71 21.60
N LEU A 8 8.34 -8.77 21.10
CA LEU A 8 9.44 -9.03 20.16
C LEU A 8 10.78 -9.12 20.90
N PRO A 9 11.77 -9.85 20.34
CA PRO A 9 13.16 -9.76 20.80
C PRO A 9 13.68 -8.33 20.74
N GLU A 10 14.55 -7.96 21.69
CA GLU A 10 15.20 -6.65 21.71
C GLU A 10 15.99 -6.38 20.42
N GLY A 11 15.79 -5.20 19.82
CA GLY A 11 16.48 -4.78 18.59
C GLY A 11 15.88 -5.30 17.29
N THR A 12 14.69 -5.91 17.34
CA THR A 12 13.93 -6.34 16.15
C THR A 12 13.48 -5.14 15.31
N ILE A 13 13.06 -4.04 15.94
CA ILE A 13 12.61 -2.83 15.24
C ILE A 13 13.83 -2.04 14.77
N PRO A 14 13.99 -1.78 13.46
CA PRO A 14 15.12 -1.01 12.95
C PRO A 14 15.14 0.42 13.50
N PRO A 15 16.28 0.93 13.99
CA PRO A 15 16.36 2.29 14.55
C PRO A 15 16.40 3.37 13.45
N LYS A 16 16.70 2.99 12.20
CA LYS A 16 16.79 3.92 11.07
C LYS A 16 15.43 4.03 10.38
N PRO A 17 14.89 5.26 10.18
CA PRO A 17 13.70 5.46 9.38
C PRO A 17 13.83 4.89 7.97
N GLY A 18 12.76 4.26 7.48
CA GLY A 18 12.69 3.76 6.11
C GLY A 18 12.49 4.86 5.07
N PHE A 19 12.22 4.45 3.84
CA PHE A 19 12.01 5.38 2.73
C PHE A 19 10.62 6.04 2.81
N HIS A 20 10.56 7.37 2.76
CA HIS A 20 9.31 8.11 2.62
C HIS A 20 8.79 8.04 1.16
N ALA A 21 7.53 8.41 0.91
CA ALA A 21 6.84 8.20 -0.39
C ALA A 21 7.69 8.57 -1.63
N VAL A 22 8.15 9.82 -1.75
CA VAL A 22 8.98 10.25 -2.91
C VAL A 22 10.35 9.55 -2.97
N LEU A 23 10.91 9.16 -1.83
CA LEU A 23 12.16 8.40 -1.81
C LEU A 23 11.93 6.96 -2.25
N GLN A 24 10.80 6.34 -1.93
CA GLN A 24 10.45 5.01 -2.44
C GLN A 24 10.42 5.00 -3.97
N ASP A 25 9.88 6.04 -4.61
CA ASP A 25 9.88 6.14 -6.08
C ASP A 25 11.31 6.15 -6.65
N ARG A 26 12.22 6.93 -6.03
CA ARG A 26 13.64 6.95 -6.41
C ARG A 26 14.31 5.60 -6.17
N MET A 27 14.05 4.95 -5.04
CA MET A 27 14.66 3.65 -4.72
C MET A 27 14.13 2.53 -5.62
N LEU A 28 12.88 2.61 -6.10
CA LEU A 28 12.38 1.72 -7.16
C LEU A 28 13.12 1.99 -8.47
N ASN A 29 13.24 3.27 -8.87
CA ASN A 29 13.92 3.65 -10.10
C ASN A 29 15.40 3.20 -10.10
N ASP A 30 16.08 3.41 -8.98
CA ASP A 30 17.49 3.05 -8.76
C ASP A 30 17.70 1.54 -8.56
N GLY A 31 16.64 0.73 -8.50
CA GLY A 31 16.72 -0.73 -8.28
C GLY A 31 17.17 -1.13 -6.87
N VAL A 32 17.02 -0.24 -5.89
CA VAL A 32 17.34 -0.48 -4.47
C VAL A 32 16.14 -1.09 -3.72
N LEU A 33 14.92 -0.71 -4.10
CA LEU A 33 13.68 -1.29 -3.59
C LEU A 33 13.10 -2.18 -4.69
N ASN A 34 13.10 -3.50 -4.51
CA ASN A 34 12.74 -4.45 -5.58
C ASN A 34 11.44 -5.21 -5.35
N CYS A 35 10.83 -5.10 -4.17
CA CYS A 35 9.49 -5.63 -3.91
C CYS A 35 8.67 -4.53 -3.27
N TYR A 36 7.54 -4.20 -3.90
CA TYR A 36 6.72 -3.08 -3.47
C TYR A 36 5.23 -3.40 -3.58
N TRP A 37 4.57 -3.42 -2.43
CA TRP A 37 3.15 -3.69 -2.33
C TRP A 37 2.39 -2.40 -2.00
N VAL A 38 1.60 -1.93 -2.96
CA VAL A 38 0.72 -0.78 -2.82
C VAL A 38 -0.68 -1.25 -2.41
N GLN A 39 -1.18 -0.73 -1.29
CA GLN A 39 -2.52 -1.04 -0.79
C GLN A 39 -3.37 0.22 -0.72
N CYS A 40 -4.61 0.15 -1.23
CA CYS A 40 -5.61 1.20 -1.14
C CYS A 40 -5.12 2.59 -1.64
N ASN A 41 -4.34 2.61 -2.72
CA ASN A 41 -3.77 3.85 -3.27
C ASN A 41 -3.53 3.77 -4.79
N ASN A 42 -3.83 4.86 -5.51
CA ASN A 42 -3.57 5.00 -6.94
C ASN A 42 -2.39 5.97 -7.20
N ASN A 43 -1.21 5.62 -6.68
CA ASN A 43 -0.02 6.50 -6.65
C ASN A 43 0.57 6.82 -8.04
N MET A 44 0.36 5.94 -9.03
CA MET A 44 0.74 6.22 -10.42
C MET A 44 0.01 7.44 -10.98
N GLN A 45 -1.20 7.72 -10.50
CA GLN A 45 -1.96 8.90 -10.91
C GLN A 45 -1.81 10.07 -9.93
N ALA A 46 -1.74 9.79 -8.63
CA ALA A 46 -1.77 10.82 -7.59
C ALA A 46 -0.39 11.39 -7.23
N GLY A 47 0.66 10.59 -7.34
CA GLY A 47 2.00 10.99 -6.93
C GLY A 47 2.68 11.93 -7.94
N PRO A 48 3.66 12.72 -7.50
CA PRO A 48 4.34 13.68 -8.37
C PRO A 48 5.23 12.99 -9.42
N ASN A 49 5.56 13.75 -10.46
CA ASN A 49 6.62 13.45 -11.44
C ASN A 49 6.66 12.00 -11.96
N ILE A 50 5.52 11.54 -12.48
CA ILE A 50 5.30 10.16 -12.94
C ILE A 50 6.40 9.67 -13.88
N ASN A 51 6.79 10.50 -14.86
CA ASN A 51 7.63 10.09 -15.98
C ASN A 51 9.10 9.90 -15.62
N THR A 52 9.58 10.47 -14.51
CA THR A 52 11.03 10.47 -14.19
C THR A 52 11.40 9.34 -13.23
N GLU A 53 10.59 9.11 -12.19
CA GLU A 53 10.93 8.18 -11.11
C GLU A 53 9.95 7.01 -11.05
N ARG A 54 8.66 7.32 -10.89
CA ARG A 54 7.67 6.30 -10.53
C ARG A 54 7.39 5.31 -11.64
N LEU A 55 7.07 5.78 -12.85
CA LEU A 55 6.75 4.87 -13.95
C LEU A 55 7.97 4.03 -14.37
N PRO A 56 9.18 4.61 -14.54
CA PRO A 56 10.38 3.81 -14.78
C PRO A 56 10.67 2.81 -13.66
N GLY A 57 10.55 3.21 -12.39
CA GLY A 57 10.77 2.31 -11.25
C GLY A 57 9.74 1.19 -11.14
N TYR A 58 8.45 1.46 -11.37
CA TYR A 58 7.41 0.44 -11.37
C TYR A 58 7.56 -0.55 -12.53
N ARG A 59 8.15 -0.12 -13.66
CA ARG A 59 8.36 -0.96 -14.86
C ARG A 59 9.79 -1.47 -14.99
N ASN A 60 10.63 -1.24 -13.99
CA ASN A 60 11.98 -1.79 -13.93
C ASN A 60 11.88 -3.32 -13.79
N PRO A 61 12.48 -4.10 -14.70
CA PRO A 61 12.37 -5.57 -14.67
C PRO A 61 12.93 -6.24 -13.42
N GLU A 62 13.78 -5.54 -12.64
CA GLU A 62 14.30 -6.04 -11.37
C GLU A 62 13.30 -5.89 -10.21
N ASN A 63 12.20 -5.17 -10.43
CA ASN A 63 11.21 -4.89 -9.39
C ASN A 63 9.95 -5.73 -9.58
N PHE A 64 9.30 -6.07 -8.47
CA PHE A 64 8.02 -6.76 -8.43
C PHE A 64 6.99 -5.90 -7.69
N ILE A 65 5.98 -5.44 -8.44
CA ILE A 65 4.96 -4.52 -7.95
C ILE A 65 3.64 -5.27 -7.74
N VAL A 66 3.16 -5.25 -6.50
CA VAL A 66 1.84 -5.77 -6.12
C VAL A 66 0.90 -4.61 -5.86
N VAL A 67 -0.33 -4.67 -6.38
CA VAL A 67 -1.37 -3.67 -6.12
C VAL A 67 -2.63 -4.34 -5.62
N SER A 68 -3.06 -3.97 -4.42
CA SER A 68 -4.37 -4.31 -3.86
C SER A 68 -5.34 -3.16 -4.12
N ASP A 69 -6.27 -3.37 -5.06
CA ASP A 69 -7.24 -2.35 -5.48
C ASP A 69 -8.59 -3.00 -5.85
N PRO A 70 -9.74 -2.41 -5.48
CA PRO A 70 -11.06 -2.86 -5.95
C PRO A 70 -11.30 -2.56 -7.44
N TYR A 71 -10.54 -1.65 -8.06
CA TYR A 71 -10.73 -1.21 -9.44
C TYR A 71 -9.44 -1.32 -10.28
N PRO A 72 -9.55 -1.42 -11.62
CA PRO A 72 -8.39 -1.46 -12.51
C PRO A 72 -7.77 -0.06 -12.70
N THR A 73 -7.22 0.52 -11.64
CA THR A 73 -6.62 1.88 -11.62
C THR A 73 -5.34 1.98 -12.46
N ALA A 74 -4.87 3.19 -12.73
CA ALA A 74 -3.59 3.41 -13.43
C ALA A 74 -2.40 2.75 -12.70
N THR A 75 -2.46 2.69 -11.38
CA THR A 75 -1.44 2.00 -10.56
C THR A 75 -1.55 0.49 -10.73
N ALA A 76 -2.77 -0.06 -10.70
CA ALA A 76 -2.99 -1.49 -10.94
C ALA A 76 -2.53 -1.90 -12.36
N GLN A 77 -2.79 -1.08 -13.37
CA GLN A 77 -2.36 -1.32 -14.76
C GLN A 77 -0.84 -1.31 -14.95
N ALA A 78 -0.09 -0.64 -14.05
CA ALA A 78 1.36 -0.62 -14.08
C ALA A 78 2.02 -1.77 -13.29
N ALA A 79 1.23 -2.54 -12.52
CA ALA A 79 1.71 -3.58 -11.60
C ALA A 79 2.03 -4.91 -12.29
N ASP A 80 2.69 -5.81 -11.55
CA ASP A 80 2.97 -7.18 -11.97
C ASP A 80 1.97 -8.18 -11.40
N LEU A 81 1.41 -7.88 -10.22
CA LEU A 81 0.34 -8.65 -9.58
C LEU A 81 -0.76 -7.71 -9.07
N ILE A 82 -2.00 -8.00 -9.45
CA ILE A 82 -3.18 -7.29 -8.95
C ILE A 82 -3.97 -8.23 -8.04
N LEU A 83 -4.24 -7.78 -6.82
CA LEU A 83 -5.03 -8.52 -5.83
C LEU A 83 -6.43 -7.87 -5.69
N PRO A 84 -7.52 -8.59 -6.02
CA PRO A 84 -8.87 -8.04 -5.90
C PRO A 84 -9.20 -7.77 -4.43
N THR A 85 -9.56 -6.52 -4.12
CA THR A 85 -9.65 -6.05 -2.73
C THR A 85 -11.09 -5.68 -2.35
N ALA A 86 -11.54 -6.16 -1.19
CA ALA A 86 -12.84 -5.83 -0.63
C ALA A 86 -12.86 -4.39 -0.10
N MET A 87 -13.91 -3.63 -0.41
CA MET A 87 -13.95 -2.20 -0.13
C MET A 87 -15.01 -1.79 0.90
N TRP A 88 -14.68 -0.77 1.68
CA TRP A 88 -15.60 -0.06 2.59
C TRP A 88 -16.50 -1.00 3.43
N ILE A 89 -17.82 -1.01 3.18
CA ILE A 89 -18.81 -1.79 3.94
C ILE A 89 -18.81 -3.29 3.63
N GLU A 90 -17.98 -3.76 2.70
CA GLU A 90 -17.73 -5.18 2.46
C GLU A 90 -16.88 -5.83 3.58
N LYS A 91 -16.40 -5.03 4.55
CA LYS A 91 -15.69 -5.48 5.75
C LYS A 91 -16.07 -4.63 6.97
N GLU A 92 -15.84 -5.16 8.16
CA GLU A 92 -15.85 -4.36 9.40
C GLU A 92 -14.65 -3.41 9.40
N GLY A 93 -14.84 -2.18 9.87
CA GLY A 93 -13.75 -1.22 9.88
C GLY A 93 -14.00 -0.02 10.77
N ALA A 94 -12.97 0.83 10.86
CA ALA A 94 -13.01 2.08 11.59
C ALA A 94 -12.19 3.16 10.90
N TYR A 95 -12.66 4.41 10.99
CA TYR A 95 -11.93 5.59 10.56
C TYR A 95 -11.88 6.66 11.64
N GLY A 96 -10.79 7.43 11.63
CA GLY A 96 -10.61 8.64 12.42
C GLY A 96 -10.70 9.87 11.52
N ASN A 97 -11.46 10.88 11.93
CA ASN A 97 -11.57 12.13 11.19
C ASN A 97 -10.70 13.25 11.80
N ALA A 98 -10.68 14.41 11.15
CA ALA A 98 -9.85 15.56 11.53
C ALA A 98 -10.13 16.12 12.94
N GLU A 99 -11.33 15.89 13.50
CA GLU A 99 -11.70 16.34 14.85
C GLU A 99 -11.40 15.28 15.93
N ARG A 100 -10.57 14.27 15.62
CA ARG A 100 -10.19 13.16 16.51
C ARG A 100 -11.35 12.22 16.87
N ARG A 101 -12.43 12.21 16.08
CA ARG A 101 -13.54 11.25 16.28
C ARG A 101 -13.22 9.94 15.59
N THR A 102 -13.20 8.87 16.39
CA THR A 102 -13.21 7.48 15.90
C THR A 102 -14.64 7.07 15.58
N GLN A 103 -14.86 6.48 14.40
CA GLN A 103 -16.14 5.94 13.97
C GLN A 103 -15.91 4.55 13.39
N ALA A 104 -16.67 3.56 13.88
CA ALA A 104 -16.63 2.18 13.40
C ALA A 104 -17.91 1.82 12.66
N TRP A 105 -17.84 0.81 11.80
CA TRP A 105 -18.98 0.21 11.12
C TRP A 105 -18.83 -1.31 11.07
N TYR A 106 -19.95 -2.02 11.16
CA TYR A 106 -20.00 -3.46 10.88
C TYR A 106 -20.05 -3.71 9.38
N GLN A 107 -19.61 -4.89 8.94
CA GLN A 107 -19.80 -5.33 7.56
C GLN A 107 -21.30 -5.36 7.21
N GLN A 108 -21.67 -4.74 6.08
CA GLN A 108 -23.06 -4.62 5.64
C GLN A 108 -23.40 -5.55 4.47
N VAL A 109 -22.41 -5.89 3.64
CA VAL A 109 -22.57 -6.76 2.47
C VAL A 109 -21.40 -7.72 2.34
N GLY A 110 -21.59 -8.81 1.59
CA GLY A 110 -20.50 -9.74 1.24
C GLY A 110 -19.55 -9.15 0.19
N THR A 111 -18.35 -9.73 0.08
CA THR A 111 -17.35 -9.36 -0.93
C THR A 111 -17.75 -9.83 -2.33
N VAL A 112 -17.33 -9.12 -3.38
CA VAL A 112 -17.55 -9.55 -4.77
C VAL A 112 -16.49 -10.56 -5.22
N GLY A 113 -16.94 -11.69 -5.78
CA GLY A 113 -16.06 -12.71 -6.34
C GLY A 113 -15.05 -13.24 -5.33
N GLN A 114 -13.75 -13.16 -5.66
CA GLN A 114 -12.65 -13.61 -4.79
C GLN A 114 -12.02 -12.46 -4.00
N ALA A 115 -12.62 -11.27 -3.98
CA ALA A 115 -12.09 -10.13 -3.27
C ALA A 115 -11.91 -10.42 -1.76
N LYS A 116 -10.81 -9.94 -1.20
CA LYS A 116 -10.48 -10.02 0.24
C LYS A 116 -10.10 -8.65 0.76
N SER A 117 -10.31 -8.40 2.04
CA SER A 117 -9.85 -7.15 2.65
C SER A 117 -8.33 -7.03 2.55
N ASP A 118 -7.86 -5.78 2.54
CA ASP A 118 -6.44 -5.43 2.71
C ASP A 118 -5.76 -6.12 3.90
#